data_AF-T0T7R9-F1
#
_entry.id   AF-T0T7R9-F1
#
_cell.length_a   1.000
_cell.length_b   1.000
_cell.length_c   1.000
_cell.angle_alpha   90.00
_cell.angle_beta   90.00
_cell.angle_gamma   90.00
#
_symmetry.space_group_name_H-M   'P 1'
#
loop_
_entity.id
_entity.type
_entity.pdbx_description
1 polymer ?
#
loop_
_entity_poly.entity_id
_entity_poly.type
_entity_poly.pdbx_seq_one_letter_code
_entity_poly.pdbx_strand_id
1 'polypeptide(L)'
;MATINDYLDYNKNRSFEDFAFNEADILCLNELGYFCFEELDASIDFSKEVNLHEVLMPYVTGEKVFNPSFLVTKARVDLLKSVVTSQRFKNLVLSDYINDVDSEYERQFSAMVFRLPELNHHQIVFVGQMIP
;
A
#
# COMPACT_ATOMS: atom_id res chain seq x y z
N MET A 1 10.64 -9.65 18.59
CA MET A 1 10.96 -9.98 17.18
C MET A 1 10.70 -8.73 16.37
N ALA A 2 11.63 -8.32 15.52
CA ALA A 2 11.40 -7.17 14.65
C ALA A 2 10.35 -7.54 13.58
N THR A 3 9.41 -6.64 13.35
CA THR A 3 8.36 -6.73 12.34
C THR A 3 8.66 -5.79 11.18
N ILE A 4 7.89 -5.90 10.09
CA ILE A 4 8.01 -4.96 8.96
C ILE A 4 7.64 -3.53 9.36
N ASN A 5 6.71 -3.37 10.32
CA ASN A 5 6.36 -2.08 10.90
C ASN A 5 7.55 -1.47 11.67
N ASP A 6 8.27 -2.27 12.46
CA ASP A 6 9.46 -1.78 13.20
C ASP A 6 10.57 -1.32 12.24
N TYR A 7 10.79 -2.06 11.15
CA TYR A 7 11.73 -1.67 10.09
C TYR A 7 11.36 -0.31 9.49
N LEU A 8 10.09 -0.14 9.13
CA LEU A 8 9.63 1.09 8.50
C LEU A 8 9.69 2.27 9.47
N ASP A 9 9.29 2.07 10.74
CA ASP A 9 9.35 3.12 11.75
C ASP A 9 10.77 3.62 12.00
N TYR A 10 11.77 2.74 11.95
CA TYR A 10 13.17 3.12 12.09
C TYR A 10 13.72 3.88 10.87
N ASN A 11 13.26 3.54 9.67
CA ASN A 11 13.81 4.07 8.41
C ASN A 11 12.93 5.12 7.72
N LYS A 12 11.73 5.44 8.24
CA LYS A 12 10.74 6.31 7.59
C LYS A 12 11.25 7.71 7.21
N ASN A 13 12.23 8.24 7.94
CA ASN A 13 12.80 9.56 7.70
C ASN A 13 14.03 9.54 6.78
N ARG A 14 14.49 8.36 6.35
CA ARG A 14 15.65 8.22 5.46
C ARG A 14 15.20 8.15 4.02
N SER A 15 15.76 9.01 3.18
CA SER A 15 15.58 8.92 1.74
C SER A 15 16.26 7.68 1.17
N PHE A 16 15.99 7.34 -0.09
CA PHE A 16 16.73 6.28 -0.78
C PHE A 16 18.18 6.66 -1.12
N GLU A 17 18.54 7.95 -1.06
CA GLU A 17 19.92 8.41 -1.17
C GLU A 17 20.71 8.12 0.13
N ASP A 18 20.09 8.36 1.28
CA ASP A 18 20.70 8.11 2.60
C ASP A 18 20.77 6.62 2.94
N PHE A 19 19.74 5.87 2.54
CA PHE A 19 19.66 4.44 2.75
C PHE A 19 18.99 3.77 1.56
N ALA A 20 19.81 3.11 0.75
CA ALA A 20 19.38 2.50 -0.51
C ALA A 20 18.16 1.59 -0.36
N PHE A 21 17.35 1.55 -1.42
CA PHE A 21 16.22 0.65 -1.56
C PHE A 21 16.67 -0.81 -1.42
N ASN A 22 15.93 -1.60 -0.65
CA ASN A 22 16.33 -2.96 -0.28
C ASN A 22 15.12 -3.91 -0.16
N GLU A 23 15.40 -5.16 0.18
CA GLU A 23 14.40 -6.24 0.26
C GLU A 23 13.27 -5.98 1.28
N ALA A 24 13.55 -5.27 2.37
CA ALA A 24 12.51 -4.91 3.33
C ALA A 24 11.57 -3.85 2.76
N ASP A 25 12.04 -2.97 1.87
CA ASP A 25 11.17 -2.03 1.15
C ASP A 25 10.26 -2.77 0.16
N ILE A 26 10.81 -3.76 -0.57
CA ILE A 26 10.04 -4.65 -1.45
C ILE A 26 8.96 -5.38 -0.66
N LEU A 27 9.31 -5.87 0.54
CA LEU A 27 8.36 -6.53 1.43
C LEU A 27 7.26 -5.57 1.91
N CYS A 28 7.59 -4.33 2.29
CA CYS A 28 6.58 -3.32 2.62
C CYS A 28 5.56 -3.17 1.48
N LEU A 29 6.01 -3.04 0.23
CA LEU A 29 5.12 -2.89 -0.93
C LEU A 29 4.28 -4.15 -1.20
N ASN A 30 4.84 -5.34 -1.00
CA ASN A 30 4.07 -6.59 -1.10
C ASN A 30 2.96 -6.67 -0.04
N GLU A 31 3.24 -6.28 1.20
CA GLU A 31 2.26 -6.28 2.29
C GLU A 31 1.12 -5.28 2.03
N LEU A 32 1.41 -4.15 1.37
CA LEU A 32 0.36 -3.22 0.92
C LEU A 32 -0.56 -3.83 -0.14
N GLY A 33 -0.12 -4.84 -0.89
CA GLY A 33 -0.94 -5.53 -1.88
C GLY A 33 -2.18 -6.22 -1.30
N TYR A 34 -2.17 -6.51 0.00
CA TYR A 34 -3.32 -7.05 0.73
C TYR A 34 -4.32 -5.99 1.18
N PHE A 35 -4.05 -4.70 0.95
CA PHE A 35 -4.98 -3.63 1.26
C PHE A 35 -6.04 -3.50 0.15
N CYS A 36 -7.30 -3.42 0.53
CA CYS A 36 -8.41 -3.25 -0.41
C CYS A 36 -8.60 -1.76 -0.74
N PHE A 37 -7.90 -1.25 -1.76
CA PHE A 37 -7.96 0.17 -2.14
C PHE A 37 -9.33 0.60 -2.68
N GLU A 38 -10.14 -0.35 -3.17
CA GLU A 38 -11.53 -0.14 -3.61
C GLU A 38 -12.48 0.31 -2.50
N GLU A 39 -12.16 0.02 -1.23
CA GLU A 39 -12.99 0.41 -0.08
C GLU A 39 -12.77 1.87 0.35
N LEU A 40 -11.84 2.56 -0.31
CA LEU A 40 -11.59 3.99 -0.13
C LEU A 40 -12.65 4.82 -0.87
N ASP A 41 -12.44 6.13 -0.94
CA ASP A 41 -13.36 7.05 -1.59
C ASP A 41 -13.42 6.75 -3.09
N ALA A 42 -14.64 6.51 -3.60
CA ALA A 42 -14.91 6.17 -4.99
C ALA A 42 -14.48 7.26 -6.00
N SER A 43 -14.14 8.47 -5.54
CA SER A 43 -13.54 9.51 -6.38
C SER A 43 -12.07 9.26 -6.73
N ILE A 44 -11.40 8.32 -6.05
CA ILE A 44 -10.00 7.96 -6.33
C ILE A 44 -9.96 6.88 -7.40
N ASP A 45 -9.37 7.20 -8.55
CA ASP A 45 -9.24 6.30 -9.69
C ASP A 45 -7.86 5.61 -9.69
N PHE A 46 -7.75 4.47 -9.00
CA PHE A 46 -6.51 3.67 -8.93
C PHE A 46 -6.18 2.90 -10.21
N SER A 47 -7.00 2.98 -11.26
CA SER A 47 -6.62 2.50 -12.59
C SER A 47 -5.56 3.40 -13.24
N LYS A 48 -5.44 4.65 -12.77
CA LYS A 48 -4.43 5.62 -13.21
C LYS A 48 -3.30 5.73 -12.19
N GLU A 49 -2.26 6.45 -12.56
CA GLU A 49 -1.19 6.81 -11.62
C GLU A 49 -1.71 7.75 -10.53
N VAL A 50 -1.60 7.29 -9.29
CA VAL A 50 -2.01 8.03 -8.10
C VAL A 50 -0.87 8.04 -7.09
N ASN A 51 -0.48 9.21 -6.62
CA ASN A 51 0.48 9.32 -5.51
C ASN A 51 -0.22 8.96 -4.19
N LEU A 52 0.28 7.93 -3.49
CA LEU A 52 -0.33 7.44 -2.26
C LEU A 52 -0.26 8.44 -1.11
N HIS A 53 0.82 9.23 -1.02
CA HIS A 53 0.92 10.27 0.00
C HIS A 53 -0.24 11.26 -0.14
N GLU A 54 -0.47 11.77 -1.35
CA GLU A 54 -1.49 12.79 -1.61
C GLU A 54 -2.91 12.29 -1.36
N VAL A 55 -3.27 11.10 -1.84
CA VAL A 55 -4.65 10.61 -1.75
C VAL A 55 -5.00 10.00 -0.40
N LEU A 56 -4.02 9.50 0.33
CA LEU A 56 -4.25 8.84 1.62
C LEU A 56 -4.03 9.77 2.82
N MET A 57 -3.38 10.93 2.67
CA MET A 57 -3.16 11.85 3.79
C MET A 57 -4.43 12.19 4.57
N PRO A 58 -5.61 12.45 3.94
CA PRO A 58 -6.86 12.70 4.67
C PRO A 58 -7.28 11.53 5.58
N TYR A 59 -6.94 10.30 5.22
CA TYR A 59 -7.23 9.12 6.05
C TYR A 59 -6.25 8.98 7.22
N VAL A 60 -5.02 9.47 7.05
CA VAL A 60 -4.01 9.46 8.11
C VAL A 60 -4.25 10.59 9.11
N THR A 61 -4.64 11.78 8.65
CA THR A 61 -4.97 12.94 9.50
C THR A 61 -6.32 12.79 10.22
N GLY A 62 -7.14 11.83 9.80
CA GLY A 62 -8.45 11.54 10.40
C GLY A 62 -9.60 12.36 9.82
N GLU A 63 -9.37 13.10 8.73
CA GLU A 63 -10.43 13.78 7.96
C GLU A 63 -11.36 12.77 7.27
N LYS A 64 -10.80 11.64 6.84
CA LYS A 64 -11.53 10.48 6.32
C LYS A 64 -11.26 9.26 7.20
N VAL A 65 -12.20 8.32 7.22
CA VAL A 65 -12.11 7.09 8.01
C VAL A 65 -11.94 5.90 7.06
N PHE A 66 -11.08 4.96 7.42
CA PHE A 66 -11.02 3.67 6.74
C PHE A 66 -12.30 2.90 7.04
N ASN A 67 -13.00 2.44 6.02
CA ASN A 67 -14.13 1.54 6.22
C ASN A 67 -13.60 0.23 6.82
N PRO A 68 -14.11 -0.21 7.99
CA PRO A 68 -13.69 -1.46 8.58
C PRO A 68 -14.34 -2.61 7.81
N SER A 69 -13.65 -3.13 6.79
CA SER A 69 -13.97 -4.44 6.22
C SER A 69 -13.19 -5.56 6.93
N PHE A 70 -13.64 -6.79 6.72
CA PHE A 70 -13.01 -7.99 7.28
C PHE A 70 -11.53 -8.15 6.89
N LEU A 71 -11.10 -7.58 5.76
CA LEU A 71 -9.76 -7.74 5.21
C LEU A 71 -8.74 -6.71 5.73
N VAL A 72 -9.23 -5.59 6.27
CA VAL A 72 -8.42 -4.48 6.77
C VAL A 72 -8.06 -4.72 8.24
N THR A 73 -6.94 -5.42 8.48
CA THR A 73 -6.42 -5.60 9.84
C THR A 73 -5.75 -4.32 10.34
N LYS A 74 -5.75 -4.11 11.67
CA LYS A 74 -5.08 -2.95 12.28
C LYS A 74 -3.61 -2.84 11.87
N ALA A 75 -2.88 -3.96 11.81
CA ALA A 75 -1.47 -3.97 11.44
C ALA A 75 -1.23 -3.49 10.00
N ARG A 76 -2.14 -3.77 9.06
CA ARG A 76 -2.07 -3.28 7.68
C ARG A 76 -2.37 -1.80 7.57
N VAL A 77 -3.37 -1.33 8.32
CA VAL A 77 -3.67 0.11 8.39
C VAL A 77 -2.48 0.88 8.98
N ASP A 78 -1.86 0.35 10.03
CA ASP A 78 -0.69 0.95 10.66
C ASP A 78 0.49 0.99 9.67
N LEU A 79 0.73 -0.11 8.93
CA LEU A 79 1.74 -0.13 7.87
C LEU A 79 1.47 0.91 6.78
N LEU A 80 0.23 0.95 6.26
CA LEU A 80 -0.18 1.90 5.22
C LEU A 80 0.03 3.35 5.68
N LYS A 81 -0.39 3.67 6.90
CA LYS A 81 -0.18 5.00 7.50
C LYS A 81 1.31 5.34 7.62
N SER A 82 2.13 4.39 8.06
CA SER A 82 3.58 4.58 8.15
C SER A 82 4.22 4.78 6.79
N VAL A 83 3.79 4.06 5.75
CA VAL A 83 4.26 4.27 4.37
C VAL A 83 3.88 5.67 3.88
N VAL A 84 2.60 6.01 3.98
CA VAL A 84 2.03 7.31 3.52
C VAL A 84 2.72 8.48 4.20
N THR A 85 3.05 8.38 5.49
CA THR A 85 3.70 9.48 6.23
C THR A 85 5.21 9.48 6.17
N SER A 86 5.83 8.44 5.61
CA SER A 86 7.27 8.35 5.52
C SER A 86 7.84 9.30 4.46
N GLN A 87 9.00 9.88 4.75
CA GLN A 87 9.81 10.53 3.73
C GLN A 87 10.31 9.51 2.71
N ARG A 88 10.56 8.27 3.15
CA ARG A 88 11.07 7.16 2.34
C ARG A 88 10.17 6.83 1.15
N PHE A 89 8.85 6.78 1.35
CA PHE A 89 7.86 6.45 0.30
C PHE A 89 6.98 7.64 -0.10
N LYS A 90 7.45 8.88 0.13
CA LYS A 90 6.67 10.09 -0.14
C LYS A 90 6.17 10.20 -1.59
N ASN A 91 6.96 9.69 -2.54
CA ASN A 91 6.65 9.74 -3.96
C ASN A 91 6.07 8.42 -4.49
N LEU A 92 5.69 7.48 -3.62
CA LEU A 92 5.16 6.18 -4.02
C LEU A 92 3.86 6.37 -4.81
N VAL A 93 3.87 5.86 -6.04
CA VAL A 93 2.73 5.88 -6.94
C VAL A 93 2.14 4.48 -7.01
N LEU A 94 0.81 4.40 -6.97
CA LEU A 94 0.01 3.21 -7.24
C LEU A 94 -0.73 3.43 -8.56
N SER A 95 -0.75 2.42 -9.44
CA SER A 95 -1.55 2.41 -10.66
C SER A 95 -2.02 1.01 -11.00
N ASP A 96 -2.91 0.93 -12.00
CA ASP A 96 -3.40 -0.32 -12.59
C ASP A 96 -3.95 -1.29 -11.53
N TYR A 97 -4.54 -0.75 -10.45
CA TYR A 97 -5.13 -1.55 -9.40
C TYR A 97 -6.40 -2.23 -9.91
N ILE A 98 -6.41 -3.56 -9.80
CA ILE A 98 -7.56 -4.41 -10.10
C ILE A 98 -7.78 -5.30 -8.89
N ASN A 99 -9.03 -5.41 -8.45
CA ASN A 99 -9.45 -6.36 -7.44
C ASN A 99 -10.65 -7.14 -7.96
N ASP A 100 -10.40 -8.41 -8.27
CA ASP A 100 -11.37 -9.35 -8.80
C ASP A 100 -11.80 -10.32 -7.69
N VAL A 101 -13.06 -10.23 -7.29
CA VAL A 101 -13.66 -11.02 -6.21
C VAL A 101 -14.71 -11.93 -6.82
N ASP A 102 -14.45 -13.23 -6.76
CA ASP A 102 -15.32 -14.28 -7.24
C ASP A 102 -15.93 -15.05 -6.06
N SER A 103 -17.21 -14.77 -5.79
CA SER A 103 -17.96 -15.42 -4.71
C SER A 103 -18.46 -16.82 -5.05
N GLU A 104 -18.53 -17.19 -6.33
CA GLU A 104 -18.92 -18.55 -6.75
C GLU A 104 -17.77 -19.53 -6.48
N TYR A 105 -16.53 -19.09 -6.71
CA TYR A 105 -15.33 -19.89 -6.50
C TYR A 105 -14.58 -19.58 -5.20
N GLU A 106 -15.13 -18.73 -4.33
CA GLU A 106 -14.54 -18.34 -3.03
C GLU A 106 -13.11 -17.80 -3.19
N ARG A 107 -12.87 -16.98 -4.21
CA ARG A 107 -11.54 -16.49 -4.59
C ARG A 107 -11.51 -14.98 -4.71
N GLN A 108 -10.39 -14.41 -4.30
CA GLN A 108 -10.05 -13.03 -4.59
C GLN A 108 -8.66 -12.98 -5.22
N PHE A 109 -8.55 -12.18 -6.28
CA PHE A 109 -7.30 -11.84 -6.92
C PHE A 109 -7.15 -10.32 -6.99
N SER A 110 -6.00 -9.79 -6.61
CA SER A 110 -5.66 -8.40 -6.87
C SER A 110 -4.33 -8.30 -7.61
N ALA A 111 -4.24 -7.29 -8.47
CA ALA A 111 -3.04 -6.92 -9.18
C ALA A 111 -2.86 -5.41 -9.10
N MET A 112 -1.62 -4.95 -8.96
CA MET A 112 -1.31 -3.52 -8.94
C MET A 112 0.15 -3.25 -9.25
N VAL A 113 0.44 -2.00 -9.63
CA VAL A 113 1.79 -1.53 -9.90
C VAL A 113 2.17 -0.44 -8.91
N PHE A 114 3.23 -0.69 -8.16
CA PHE A 114 3.90 0.33 -7.36
C PHE A 114 5.08 0.90 -8.13
N ARG A 115 5.18 2.23 -8.17
CA ARG A 115 6.28 2.94 -8.82
C ARG A 115 6.94 3.90 -7.85
N LEU A 116 8.27 3.88 -7.82
CA LEU A 116 9.12 4.84 -7.12
C LEU A 116 9.84 5.70 -8.17
N PRO A 117 9.30 6.89 -8.51
CA PRO A 117 9.80 7.71 -9.62
C PRO A 117 11.29 8.07 -9.48
N GLU A 118 11.74 8.43 -8.27
CA GLU A 118 13.14 8.82 -8.00
C GLU A 118 14.15 7.70 -8.24
N LEU A 119 13.72 6.45 -8.22
CA LEU A 119 14.56 5.27 -8.48
C LEU A 119 14.35 4.68 -9.87
N ASN A 120 13.38 5.19 -10.64
CA ASN A 120 12.86 4.54 -11.84
C ASN A 120 12.50 3.05 -11.59
N HIS A 121 12.00 2.74 -10.39
CA HIS A 121 11.70 1.38 -9.95
C HIS A 121 10.20 1.10 -10.10
N HIS A 122 9.89 -0.11 -10.57
CA HIS A 122 8.53 -0.61 -10.74
C HIS A 122 8.42 -1.98 -10.08
N GLN A 123 7.41 -2.16 -9.23
CA GLN A 123 7.09 -3.42 -8.58
C GLN A 123 5.64 -3.78 -8.89
N ILE A 124 5.47 -4.92 -9.56
CA ILE A 124 4.15 -5.48 -9.86
C ILE A 124 3.82 -6.47 -8.75
N VAL A 125 2.70 -6.26 -8.07
CA VAL A 125 2.25 -7.10 -6.95
C VAL A 125 0.98 -7.82 -7.36
N PHE A 126 0.96 -9.13 -7.13
CA PHE A 126 -0.20 -9.98 -7.31
C PHE A 126 -0.54 -10.65 -5.98
N VAL A 127 -1.81 -10.58 -5.58
CA VAL A 127 -2.29 -11.25 -4.37
C VAL A 127 -3.44 -12.15 -4.75
N GLY A 128 -3.36 -13.41 -4.31
CA GLY A 128 -4.48 -14.35 -4.37
C GLY A 128 -4.83 -14.79 -2.95
N GLN A 129 -6.11 -14.74 -2.60
CA GLN A 129 -6.61 -15.27 -1.32
C GLN A 129 -7.94 -15.99 -1.50
N MET A 130 -8.15 -17.03 -0.68
CA MET A 130 -9.45 -17.69 -0.57
C MET A 130 -10.32 -16.86 0.36
N ILE A 131 -11.57 -16.64 -0.03
CA ILE A 131 -12.56 -15.93 0.78
C ILE A 131 -13.46 -17.00 1.42
N PRO A 132 -13.68 -16.98 2.75
CA PRO A 132 -14.53 -17.96 3.42
C PRO A 132 -16.02 -17.79 3.11
#